data_AF-A0A450YWM2-F1
#
_entry.id   AF-A0A450YWM2-F1
#
_cell.length_a   1.000
_cell.length_b   1.000
_cell.length_c   1.000
_cell.angle_alpha   90.00
_cell.angle_beta   90.00
_cell.angle_gamma   90.00
#
_symmetry.space_group_name_H-M   'P 1'
#
loop_
_entity.id
_entity.type
_entity.pdbx_description
1 polymer ?
#
loop_
_entity_poly.entity_id
_entity_poly.type
_entity_poly.pdbx_seq_one_letter_code
_entity_poly.pdbx_strand_id
1 'polypeptide(L)'
;MNNIADGNKENENADMTTIHIDPEDTLLRRADVVLSEQGLSIPQAIRQWLSLIAGREFLPIEQRQPNRTTLDAMQERDEDLPSFTSTTELMMYLGGNAALGLCEQSKNSSYQQWPPHVCRSEAWPR
;
A
#
# COMPACT_ATOMS: atom_id res chain seq x y z
N MET A 1 59.40 -4.18 23.10
CA MET A 1 58.55 -3.51 22.08
C MET A 1 57.38 -4.44 21.82
N ASN A 2 56.24 -4.16 22.44
CA ASN A 2 55.04 -5.00 22.31
C ASN A 2 54.21 -4.47 21.13
N ASN A 3 54.16 -5.23 20.04
CA ASN A 3 53.23 -4.96 18.95
C ASN A 3 51.92 -5.68 19.27
N ILE A 4 50.93 -4.91 19.71
CA ILE A 4 49.55 -5.35 19.86
C ILE A 4 49.01 -5.49 18.44
N ALA A 5 48.85 -6.72 17.97
CA ALA A 5 48.08 -7.02 16.79
C ALA A 5 46.61 -6.83 17.15
N ASP A 6 46.10 -5.63 16.86
CA ASP A 6 44.69 -5.31 16.99
C ASP A 6 43.91 -6.09 15.92
N GLY A 7 43.32 -7.19 16.36
CA GLY A 7 42.49 -8.05 15.54
C GLY A 7 41.11 -7.44 15.35
N ASN A 8 41.03 -6.35 14.61
CA ASN A 8 39.77 -5.86 14.05
C ASN A 8 39.31 -6.83 12.94
N LYS A 9 38.69 -7.93 13.38
CA LYS A 9 37.69 -8.62 12.56
C LYS A 9 36.44 -7.73 12.56
N GLU A 10 36.47 -6.68 11.76
CA GLU A 10 35.30 -5.87 11.45
C GLU A 10 34.30 -6.77 10.72
N ASN A 11 33.32 -7.24 11.49
CA ASN A 11 31.92 -7.46 11.16
C ASN A 11 31.44 -7.06 9.74
N GLU A 12 31.93 -7.74 8.70
CA GLU A 12 31.42 -7.70 7.33
C GLU A 12 30.08 -8.48 7.20
N ASN A 13 29.14 -8.22 8.12
CA ASN A 13 27.81 -8.84 8.14
C ASN A 13 26.74 -7.90 8.72
N ALA A 14 27.02 -6.59 8.72
CA ALA A 14 26.26 -5.59 9.48
C ALA A 14 25.04 -4.98 8.78
N ASP A 15 24.69 -5.42 7.56
CA ASP A 15 23.47 -4.91 6.89
C ASP A 15 22.71 -5.98 6.09
N MET A 16 22.71 -7.22 6.58
CA MET A 16 21.85 -8.26 6.02
C MET A 16 20.47 -8.23 6.69
N THR A 17 19.52 -7.53 6.08
CA THR A 17 18.12 -7.58 6.49
C THR A 17 17.44 -8.83 5.88
N THR A 18 16.84 -9.66 6.73
CA THR A 18 16.12 -10.87 6.31
C THR A 18 14.61 -10.60 6.26
N ILE A 19 13.95 -11.01 5.18
CA ILE A 19 12.49 -10.91 5.02
C ILE A 19 11.92 -12.33 5.10
N HIS A 20 10.99 -12.53 6.04
CA HIS A 20 10.22 -13.77 6.15
C HIS A 20 8.89 -13.62 5.41
N ILE A 21 8.56 -14.59 4.57
CA ILE A 21 7.32 -14.63 3.78
C ILE A 21 6.79 -16.06 3.87
N ASP A 22 5.49 -16.21 4.11
CA ASP A 22 4.81 -17.52 4.21
C ASP A 22 3.86 -17.75 3.01
N PRO A 23 4.41 -18.06 1.82
CA PRO A 23 3.60 -18.39 0.64
C PRO A 23 3.12 -19.84 0.68
N GLU A 24 2.05 -20.13 -0.06
CA GLU A 24 1.60 -21.49 -0.29
C GLU A 24 2.66 -22.30 -1.08
N ASP A 25 2.93 -23.54 -0.67
CA ASP A 25 3.92 -24.41 -1.32
C ASP A 25 3.69 -24.59 -2.83
N THR A 26 2.42 -24.70 -3.24
CA THR A 26 2.07 -24.85 -4.66
C THR A 26 2.38 -23.59 -5.46
N LEU A 27 2.30 -22.42 -4.84
CA LEU A 27 2.64 -21.14 -5.44
C LEU A 27 4.16 -21.03 -5.59
N LEU A 28 4.92 -21.35 -4.54
CA LEU A 28 6.38 -21.36 -4.60
C LEU A 28 6.91 -22.25 -5.71
N ARG A 29 6.40 -23.48 -5.78
CA ARG A 29 6.83 -24.43 -6.81
C ARG A 29 6.53 -23.95 -8.22
N ARG A 30 5.35 -23.35 -8.45
CA ARG A 30 4.99 -22.77 -9.75
C ARG A 30 5.88 -21.58 -10.11
N ALA A 31 6.14 -20.70 -9.15
CA ALA A 31 7.00 -19.55 -9.34
C ALA A 31 8.44 -19.97 -9.65
N ASP A 32 8.98 -20.98 -8.94
CA ASP A 32 10.33 -21.49 -9.13
C ASP A 32 10.54 -22.05 -10.55
N VAL A 33 9.57 -22.81 -11.07
CA VAL A 33 9.61 -23.32 -12.46
C VAL A 33 9.70 -22.17 -13.46
N VAL A 34 8.77 -21.21 -13.38
CA VAL A 34 8.71 -20.08 -14.33
C VAL A 34 9.96 -19.20 -14.23
N LEU A 35 10.44 -18.91 -13.02
CA LEU A 35 11.62 -18.07 -12.82
C LEU A 35 12.90 -18.78 -13.28
N SER A 36 13.02 -20.09 -13.04
CA SER A 36 14.17 -20.89 -13.48
C SER A 36 14.29 -20.95 -15.00
N GLU A 37 13.16 -21.00 -15.73
CA GLU A 37 13.15 -20.89 -17.20
C GLU A 37 13.74 -19.55 -17.69
N GLN A 38 13.65 -18.51 -16.87
CA GLN A 38 14.21 -17.18 -17.14
C GLN A 38 15.60 -16.98 -16.48
N GLY A 39 16.19 -18.01 -15.88
CA GLY A 39 17.49 -17.93 -15.21
C GLY A 39 17.48 -17.11 -13.91
N LEU A 40 16.32 -16.96 -13.27
CA LEU A 40 16.14 -16.21 -12.03
C LEU A 40 15.78 -17.15 -10.87
N SER A 41 16.34 -16.89 -9.70
CA SER A 41 15.86 -17.47 -8.44
C SER A 41 14.80 -16.58 -7.78
N ILE A 42 13.98 -17.16 -6.90
CA ILE A 42 12.96 -16.42 -6.13
C ILE A 42 13.56 -15.22 -5.38
N PRO A 43 14.67 -15.33 -4.63
CA PRO A 43 15.26 -14.17 -3.94
C PRO A 43 15.76 -13.08 -4.89
N GLN A 44 16.26 -13.44 -6.08
CA GLN A 44 16.66 -12.46 -7.10
C GLN A 44 15.44 -11.72 -7.66
N ALA A 45 14.36 -12.44 -7.96
CA ALA A 45 13.12 -11.84 -8.43
C ALA A 45 12.52 -10.87 -7.40
N ILE A 46 12.49 -11.26 -6.12
CA ILE A 46 12.01 -10.39 -5.02
C ILE A 46 12.86 -9.13 -4.90
N ARG A 47 14.20 -9.23 -4.98
CA ARG A 47 15.10 -8.06 -4.95
C ARG A 47 14.83 -7.10 -6.10
N GLN A 48 14.65 -7.62 -7.31
CA GLN A 48 14.32 -6.80 -8.48
C GLN A 48 12.97 -6.11 -8.32
N TRP A 49 11.95 -6.84 -7.83
CA TRP A 49 10.62 -6.30 -7.59
C TRP A 49 10.63 -5.16 -6.55
N LEU A 50 11.32 -5.34 -5.42
CA LEU A 50 11.49 -4.30 -4.40
C LEU A 50 12.26 -3.08 -4.94
N SER A 51 13.27 -3.30 -5.78
CA SER A 51 14.03 -2.22 -6.43
C SER A 51 13.14 -1.39 -7.37
N LEU A 52 12.22 -2.04 -8.09
CA LEU A 52 11.25 -1.36 -8.95
C LEU A 52 10.29 -0.48 -8.14
N ILE A 53 9.79 -0.98 -7.01
CA ILE A 53 8.92 -0.20 -6.11
C ILE A 53 9.66 1.02 -5.57
N ALA A 54 10.88 0.83 -5.08
CA ALA A 54 11.71 1.91 -4.55
C ALA A 54 12.02 2.98 -5.62
N GLY A 55 12.17 2.58 -6.88
CA GLY A 55 12.50 3.50 -7.97
C GLY A 55 11.31 4.19 -8.64
N ARG A 56 10.07 3.72 -8.43
CA ARG A 56 8.90 4.21 -9.18
C ARG A 56 7.71 4.65 -8.34
N GLU A 57 7.74 4.48 -7.02
CA GLU A 57 6.63 4.79 -6.10
C GLU A 57 5.27 4.14 -6.47
N PHE A 58 5.28 3.13 -7.34
CA PHE A 58 4.11 2.34 -7.70
C PHE A 58 4.42 0.84 -7.70
N LEU A 59 3.40 0.02 -7.49
CA LEU A 59 3.52 -1.43 -7.54
C LEU A 59 3.66 -1.89 -9.00
N PRO A 60 4.69 -2.67 -9.37
CA PRO A 60 4.87 -3.16 -10.72
C PRO A 60 3.96 -4.38 -10.98
N ILE A 61 2.66 -4.14 -10.89
CA ILE A 61 1.60 -5.09 -11.23
C ILE A 61 0.73 -4.46 -12.31
N GLU A 62 0.28 -5.26 -13.26
CA GLU A 62 -0.78 -4.84 -14.17
C GLU A 62 -2.04 -4.52 -13.35
N GLN A 63 -2.78 -3.49 -13.76
CA GLN A 63 -4.05 -3.14 -13.14
C GLN A 63 -4.98 -4.35 -13.26
N ARG A 64 -5.21 -5.04 -12.14
CA ARG A 64 -6.10 -6.20 -12.07
C ARG A 64 -7.56 -5.77 -12.29
N GLN A 65 -8.43 -6.77 -12.43
CA GLN A 65 -9.88 -6.54 -12.37
C GLN A 65 -10.24 -5.74 -11.11
N PRO A 66 -11.12 -4.72 -11.22
CA PRO A 66 -11.61 -3.99 -10.07
C PRO A 66 -12.14 -4.94 -8.99
N ASN A 67 -12.00 -4.55 -7.73
CA ASN A 67 -12.58 -5.35 -6.66
C ASN A 67 -14.12 -5.32 -6.73
N ARG A 68 -14.77 -6.18 -5.94
CA ARG A 68 -16.23 -6.30 -5.97
C ARG A 68 -16.94 -4.98 -5.72
N THR A 69 -16.50 -4.19 -4.75
CA THR A 69 -17.10 -2.87 -4.47
C THR A 69 -17.04 -1.95 -5.68
N THR A 70 -15.92 -1.92 -6.40
CA THR A 70 -15.82 -1.11 -7.63
C THR A 70 -16.71 -1.66 -8.74
N LEU A 71 -16.79 -2.99 -8.90
CA LEU A 71 -17.68 -3.61 -9.88
C LEU A 71 -19.15 -3.31 -9.57
N ASP A 72 -19.55 -3.38 -8.31
CA ASP A 72 -20.91 -3.08 -7.85
C ASP A 72 -21.23 -1.60 -8.14
N ALA A 73 -20.32 -0.67 -7.81
CA ALA A 73 -20.47 0.75 -8.10
C ALA A 73 -20.54 1.04 -9.61
N MET A 74 -19.83 0.27 -10.44
CA MET A 74 -19.93 0.37 -11.91
C MET A 74 -21.26 -0.18 -12.46
N GLN A 75 -21.97 -1.01 -11.68
CA GLN A 75 -23.26 -1.59 -12.06
C GLN A 75 -24.44 -0.72 -11.62
N GLU A 76 -24.25 0.22 -10.69
CA GLU A 76 -25.23 1.24 -10.36
C GLU A 76 -25.62 2.00 -11.64
N ARG A 77 -26.93 2.09 -11.92
CA ARG A 77 -27.43 2.70 -13.16
C ARG A 77 -27.50 4.22 -13.03
N ASP A 78 -27.24 4.91 -14.14
CA ASP A 78 -27.25 6.37 -14.25
C ASP A 78 -28.56 7.06 -13.80
N GLU A 79 -29.66 6.31 -13.72
CA GLU A 79 -30.99 6.83 -13.39
C GLU A 79 -31.12 7.37 -11.95
N ASP A 80 -30.26 6.93 -11.03
CA ASP A 80 -30.31 7.33 -9.60
C ASP A 80 -29.22 8.34 -9.21
N LEU A 81 -28.40 8.81 -10.17
CA LEU A 81 -27.30 9.74 -9.90
C LEU A 81 -27.70 11.19 -10.19
N PRO A 82 -27.38 12.14 -9.29
CA PRO A 82 -27.61 13.55 -9.55
C PRO A 82 -26.73 14.04 -10.72
N SER A 83 -27.35 14.73 -11.68
CA SER A 83 -26.64 15.46 -12.73
C SER A 83 -26.25 16.85 -12.24
N PHE A 84 -25.07 17.34 -12.62
CA PHE A 84 -24.58 18.67 -12.25
C PHE A 84 -24.26 19.50 -13.49
N THR A 85 -24.55 20.80 -13.42
CA THR A 85 -24.33 21.74 -14.55
C THR A 85 -22.97 22.45 -14.48
N SER A 86 -22.30 22.38 -13.33
CA SER A 86 -20.98 22.97 -13.12
C SER A 86 -20.13 22.16 -12.14
N THR A 87 -18.82 22.32 -12.23
CA THR A 87 -17.87 21.70 -11.28
C THR A 87 -18.08 22.22 -9.86
N THR A 88 -18.47 23.49 -9.69
CA THR A 88 -18.77 24.08 -8.38
C THR A 88 -19.96 23.37 -7.72
N GLU A 89 -21.03 23.10 -8.47
CA GLU A 89 -22.22 22.39 -7.98
C GLU A 89 -21.88 20.95 -7.55
N LEU A 90 -21.10 20.23 -8.35
CA LEU A 90 -20.58 18.90 -8.01
C LEU A 90 -19.76 18.91 -6.72
N MET A 91 -18.81 19.85 -6.58
CA MET A 91 -17.96 19.92 -5.40
C MET A 91 -18.73 20.31 -4.14
N MET A 92 -19.79 21.12 -4.26
CA MET A 92 -20.71 21.39 -3.14
C MET A 92 -21.47 20.14 -2.71
N TYR A 93 -21.91 19.30 -3.65
CA TYR A 93 -22.56 18.03 -3.34
C TYR A 93 -21.60 17.02 -2.66
N LEU A 94 -20.38 16.86 -3.19
CA LEU A 94 -19.37 15.97 -2.62
C LEU A 94 -18.84 16.45 -1.26
N GLY A 95 -18.74 17.77 -1.06
CA GLY A 95 -18.23 18.38 0.18
C GLY A 95 -19.30 18.70 1.24
N GLY A 96 -20.58 18.76 0.86
CA GLY A 96 -21.69 19.18 1.73
C GLY A 96 -22.07 18.19 2.83
N ASN A 97 -21.57 16.96 2.77
CA ASN A 97 -21.88 15.90 3.73
C ASN A 97 -20.82 15.77 4.85
N ALA A 98 -19.70 16.48 4.73
CA ALA A 98 -18.60 16.41 5.71
C ALA A 98 -18.98 16.99 7.10
N ALA A 99 -20.07 17.76 7.20
CA ALA A 99 -20.52 18.35 8.46
C ALA A 99 -21.54 17.50 9.24
N LEU A 100 -22.13 16.45 8.65
CA LEU A 100 -23.24 15.71 9.29
C LEU A 100 -22.99 14.21 9.53
N GLY A 101 -21.82 13.66 9.19
CA GLY A 101 -21.59 12.20 9.24
C GLY A 101 -20.51 11.68 10.20
N LEU A 102 -19.60 12.51 10.72
CA LEU A 102 -18.36 12.01 11.38
C LEU A 102 -18.40 11.89 12.90
N CYS A 103 -19.56 12.06 13.56
CA CYS A 103 -19.64 11.88 15.02
C CYS A 103 -20.29 10.57 15.49
N GLU A 104 -20.95 9.78 14.63
CA GLU A 104 -21.82 8.70 15.12
C GLU A 104 -21.27 7.27 14.93
N GLN A 105 -20.12 7.09 14.26
CA GLN A 105 -19.53 5.76 14.05
C GLN A 105 -18.49 5.36 15.11
N SER A 106 -18.17 6.23 16.06
CA SER A 106 -17.16 5.98 17.10
C SER A 106 -17.61 5.04 18.23
N LYS A 107 -18.86 4.54 18.26
CA LYS A 107 -19.36 3.76 19.40
C LYS A 107 -19.28 2.24 19.27
N ASN A 108 -19.16 1.67 18.07
CA ASN A 108 -19.38 0.23 17.87
C ASN A 108 -18.25 -0.55 17.18
N SER A 109 -17.02 -0.03 17.11
CA SER A 109 -15.90 -0.82 16.58
C SER A 109 -14.77 -0.93 17.60
N SER A 110 -14.52 -2.16 18.07
CA SER A 110 -13.45 -2.49 19.03
C SER A 110 -12.03 -2.41 18.42
N TYR A 111 -11.89 -1.77 17.28
CA TYR A 111 -10.63 -1.57 16.58
C TYR A 111 -10.52 -0.11 16.16
N GLN A 112 -10.05 0.75 17.07
CA GLN A 112 -9.51 2.05 16.68
C GLN A 112 -8.58 2.57 17.78
N GLN A 113 -7.31 2.22 17.63
CA GLN A 113 -6.21 2.91 18.29
C GLN A 113 -5.52 3.78 17.23
N TRP A 114 -6.16 4.89 16.89
CA TRP A 114 -5.56 6.00 16.16
C TRP A 114 -5.53 7.23 17.09
N PRO A 115 -4.46 8.04 17.07
CA PRO A 115 -4.25 9.04 18.11
C PRO A 115 -5.21 10.24 17.98
N PRO A 116 -5.57 10.90 19.11
CA PRO A 116 -6.78 11.74 19.22
C PRO A 116 -6.64 13.18 18.68
N HIS A 117 -5.83 13.44 17.66
CA HIS A 117 -5.57 14.83 17.19
C HIS A 117 -6.09 15.18 15.80
N VAL A 118 -6.70 14.26 15.05
CA VAL A 118 -7.19 14.55 13.69
C VAL A 118 -8.67 14.95 13.72
N CYS A 119 -9.00 15.93 14.57
CA CYS A 119 -10.25 16.68 14.51
C CYS A 119 -9.92 18.14 14.85
N ARG A 120 -9.13 18.80 14.01
CA ARG A 120 -9.02 20.26 14.06
C ARG A 120 -9.29 20.82 12.68
N SER A 121 -10.41 21.53 12.57
CA SER A 121 -10.75 22.41 11.47
C SER A 121 -9.74 23.57 11.42
N GLU A 122 -8.66 23.41 10.66
CA GLU A 122 -7.85 24.54 10.23
C GLU A 122 -7.95 24.65 8.71
N ALA A 123 -8.47 25.81 8.30
CA ALA A 123 -8.63 26.23 6.93
C ALA A 123 -7.29 26.20 6.19
N TRP A 124 -7.30 25.64 4.98
CA TRP A 124 -6.17 25.73 4.06
C TRP A 124 -5.86 27.20 3.75
N PRO A 125 -4.62 27.70 3.97
CA PRO A 125 -4.21 28.98 3.40
C PRO A 125 -3.96 28.82 1.89
N ARG A 126 -4.24 29.90 1.14
CA ARG A 126 -4.08 29.99 -0.32
C ARG A 126 -2.63 29.83 -0.77
#